data_AF-A0A941UIM4-F1
#
_entry.id   AF-A0A941UIM4-F1
#
_cell.length_a   1.000
_cell.length_b   1.000
_cell.length_c   1.000
_cell.angle_alpha   90.00
_cell.angle_beta   90.00
_cell.angle_gamma   90.00
#
_symmetry.space_group_name_H-M   'P 1'
#
loop_
_entity.id
_entity.type
_entity.pdbx_description
1 polymer ?
#
loop_
_entity_poly.entity_id
_entity_poly.type
_entity_poly.pdbx_seq_one_letter_code
_entity_poly.pdbx_strand_id
1 'polypeptide(L)'
;MADESSTEEHVKRMKKTIAKIKKDMPSLSTILSTYEKVFTERAKFREELPLLLNVRISSPDPLRFSQGMTLMNEGIFPLAPDSMEKVRDRMIPVLSKAFPKFSPVLRKLKAALKKNQVDLKSCMESMVHNREEIISQTASQLETDPLTLKFILGQLLKPLVEKRAESLRSVIQNLHWKKGYCPVCGSFPVLSYLKGEEGQRWLICGLCSHEWRFMRTQCPFCENEDS
;
A
#
# COMPACT_ATOMS: atom_id res chain seq x y z
N MET A 1 2.82 -23.30 10.23
CA MET A 1 4.16 -22.81 10.60
C MET A 1 4.75 -22.02 9.44
N ALA A 2 4.08 -20.95 9.03
CA ALA A 2 4.49 -20.16 7.87
C ALA A 2 5.32 -18.95 8.33
N ASP A 3 6.60 -18.96 7.95
CA ASP A 3 7.35 -17.80 7.48
C ASP A 3 7.95 -16.76 8.45
N GLU A 4 8.39 -17.15 9.65
CA GLU A 4 9.34 -16.31 10.42
C GLU A 4 10.67 -16.09 9.65
N SER A 5 11.05 -17.06 8.81
CA SER A 5 12.28 -17.03 8.01
C SER A 5 12.29 -15.95 6.93
N SER A 6 11.20 -15.69 6.18
CA SER A 6 11.26 -14.72 5.07
C SER A 6 11.10 -13.26 5.50
N THR A 7 10.45 -12.97 6.64
CA THR A 7 10.37 -11.58 7.14
C THR A 7 11.71 -11.07 7.61
N GLU A 8 12.41 -11.85 8.43
CA GLU A 8 13.73 -11.48 8.93
C GLU A 8 14.71 -11.33 7.77
N GLU A 9 14.65 -12.23 6.79
CA GLU A 9 15.46 -12.17 5.59
C GLU A 9 15.11 -10.95 4.72
N HIS A 10 13.82 -10.61 4.56
CA HIS A 10 13.38 -9.40 3.87
C HIS A 10 13.91 -8.14 4.56
N VAL A 11 13.71 -8.02 5.89
CA VAL A 11 14.18 -6.88 6.68
C VAL A 11 15.71 -6.78 6.59
N LYS A 12 16.43 -7.91 6.64
CA LYS A 12 17.88 -7.97 6.49
C LYS A 12 18.32 -7.49 5.10
N ARG A 13 17.66 -7.95 4.03
CA ARG A 13 17.93 -7.50 2.65
C ARG A 13 17.66 -6.01 2.48
N MET A 14 16.53 -5.52 3.00
CA MET A 14 16.18 -4.10 2.98
C MET A 14 17.24 -3.25 3.69
N LYS A 15 17.65 -3.64 4.91
CA LYS A 15 18.71 -2.93 5.65
C LYS A 15 20.04 -2.94 4.90
N LYS A 16 20.41 -4.07 4.29
CA LYS A 16 21.62 -4.18 3.45
C LYS A 16 21.55 -3.21 2.26
N THR A 17 20.41 -3.13 1.57
CA THR A 17 20.18 -2.19 0.46
C THR A 17 20.26 -0.73 0.94
N ILE A 18 19.61 -0.39 2.06
CA ILE A 18 19.67 0.95 2.64
C ILE A 18 21.11 1.33 2.99
N ALA A 19 21.86 0.43 3.64
CA ALA A 19 23.26 0.66 3.99
C ALA A 19 24.13 0.90 2.75
N LYS A 20 23.90 0.13 1.67
CA LYS A 20 24.57 0.34 0.39
C LYS A 20 24.27 1.72 -0.19
N ILE A 21 22.99 2.11 -0.27
CA ILE A 21 22.61 3.44 -0.82
C ILE A 21 23.18 4.57 0.04
N LYS A 22 23.19 4.44 1.38
CA LYS A 22 23.80 5.43 2.27
C LYS A 22 25.31 5.61 2.00
N LYS A 23 26.02 4.52 1.68
CA LYS A 23 27.44 4.56 1.30
C LYS A 23 27.64 5.23 -0.06
N ASP A 24 26.82 4.86 -1.04
CA ASP A 24 26.94 5.34 -2.42
C ASP A 24 26.44 6.79 -2.58
N MET A 25 25.49 7.22 -1.75
CA MET A 25 24.86 8.55 -1.75
C MET A 25 24.69 9.12 -0.32
N PRO A 26 25.78 9.64 0.29
CA PRO A 26 25.75 10.11 1.69
C PRO A 26 24.73 11.21 1.98
N SER A 27 24.39 12.05 0.99
CA SER A 27 23.37 13.10 1.11
C SER A 27 21.97 12.57 1.45
N LEU A 28 21.70 11.29 1.15
CA LEU A 28 20.43 10.64 1.47
C LEU A 28 20.43 9.96 2.85
N SER A 29 21.52 10.01 3.62
CA SER A 29 21.66 9.22 4.85
C SER A 29 20.60 9.54 5.90
N THR A 30 20.29 10.82 6.10
CA THR A 30 19.27 11.28 7.05
C THR A 30 17.88 10.76 6.67
N ILE A 31 17.47 10.95 5.42
CA ILE A 31 16.14 10.52 4.96
C ILE A 31 16.01 9.00 4.99
N LEU A 32 17.04 8.27 4.53
CA LEU A 32 17.04 6.80 4.55
C LEU A 32 17.00 6.23 5.96
N SER A 33 17.68 6.85 6.93
CA SER A 33 17.63 6.43 8.34
C SER A 33 16.25 6.62 8.96
N THR A 34 15.52 7.65 8.53
CA THR A 34 14.13 7.87 8.92
C THR A 34 13.21 6.79 8.34
N TYR A 35 13.29 6.53 7.03
CA TYR A 35 12.45 5.52 6.37
C TYR A 35 12.78 4.09 6.80
N GLU A 36 14.03 3.79 7.13
CA GLU A 36 14.45 2.47 7.62
C GLU A 36 13.62 2.02 8.83
N LYS A 37 13.35 2.93 9.77
CA LYS A 37 12.54 2.66 10.97
C LYS A 37 11.09 2.33 10.59
N VAL A 38 10.51 3.14 9.70
CA VAL A 38 9.13 2.99 9.23
C VAL A 38 8.96 1.69 8.46
N PHE A 39 9.87 1.37 7.54
CA PHE A 39 9.80 0.15 6.73
C PHE A 39 10.04 -1.11 7.57
N THR A 40 10.96 -1.05 8.54
CA THR A 40 11.17 -2.17 9.47
C THR A 40 9.90 -2.45 10.27
N GLU A 41 9.24 -1.41 10.80
CA GLU A 41 8.00 -1.59 11.53
C GLU A 41 6.88 -2.14 10.65
N ARG A 42 6.72 -1.61 9.43
CA ARG A 42 5.73 -2.11 8.47
C ARG A 42 5.94 -3.58 8.14
N ALA A 43 7.18 -4.01 7.91
CA ALA A 43 7.50 -5.39 7.61
C ALA A 43 7.13 -6.33 8.75
N LYS A 44 7.47 -5.96 10.00
CA LYS A 44 7.07 -6.74 11.20
C LYS A 44 5.56 -6.81 11.33
N PHE A 45 4.89 -5.66 11.27
CA PHE A 45 3.45 -5.61 11.45
C PHE A 45 2.71 -6.38 10.34
N ARG A 46 3.18 -6.30 9.08
CA ARG A 46 2.65 -7.08 7.95
C ARG A 46 2.63 -8.59 8.22
N GLU A 47 3.55 -9.09 9.04
CA GLU A 47 3.74 -10.53 9.27
C GLU A 47 3.06 -11.00 10.54
N GLU A 48 2.68 -10.08 11.41
CA GLU A 48 1.74 -10.28 12.51
C GLU A 48 0.26 -10.22 12.02
N LEU A 49 0.00 -9.60 10.86
CA LEU A 49 -1.33 -9.53 10.23
C LEU A 49 -1.98 -10.84 9.71
N PRO A 50 -1.30 -11.97 9.38
CA PRO A 50 -1.96 -13.17 8.86
C PRO A 50 -3.02 -13.75 9.82
N LEU A 51 -2.90 -13.51 11.14
CA LEU A 51 -3.93 -13.86 12.13
C LEU A 51 -5.13 -12.91 12.13
N LEU A 52 -4.98 -11.73 11.53
CA LEU A 52 -5.91 -10.59 11.54
C LEU A 52 -6.69 -10.47 10.25
N LEU A 53 -6.51 -11.37 9.29
CA LEU A 53 -7.10 -11.26 7.96
C LEU A 53 -7.90 -12.51 7.57
N ASN A 54 -8.37 -13.27 8.57
CA ASN A 54 -9.18 -14.48 8.43
C ASN A 54 -10.63 -14.17 8.01
N VAL A 55 -10.78 -13.52 6.87
CA VAL A 55 -12.07 -13.24 6.24
C VAL A 55 -12.15 -14.05 4.97
N ARG A 56 -13.32 -14.67 4.73
CA ARG A 56 -13.58 -15.43 3.52
C ARG A 56 -13.36 -14.54 2.29
N ILE A 57 -12.51 -15.01 1.38
CA ILE A 57 -12.27 -14.37 0.10
C ILE A 57 -13.14 -15.07 -0.95
N SER A 58 -13.93 -14.29 -1.68
CA SER A 58 -14.68 -14.78 -2.84
C SER A 58 -13.82 -14.68 -4.10
N SER A 59 -14.04 -15.57 -5.06
CA SER A 59 -13.48 -15.41 -6.40
C SER A 59 -14.21 -14.29 -7.15
N PRO A 60 -13.51 -13.42 -7.89
CA PRO A 60 -14.17 -12.45 -8.76
C PRO A 60 -14.83 -13.14 -9.95
N ASP A 61 -15.79 -12.46 -10.58
CA ASP A 61 -16.33 -12.90 -11.85
C ASP A 61 -15.26 -12.75 -12.95
N PRO A 62 -14.87 -13.81 -13.69
CA PRO A 62 -13.79 -13.74 -14.67
C PRO A 62 -14.03 -12.73 -15.79
N LEU A 63 -15.29 -12.56 -16.22
CA LEU A 63 -15.65 -11.63 -17.30
C LEU A 63 -15.51 -10.19 -16.83
N ARG A 64 -16.12 -9.84 -15.68
CA ARG A 64 -16.02 -8.50 -15.09
C ARG A 64 -14.58 -8.14 -14.77
N PHE A 65 -13.80 -9.07 -14.23
CA PHE A 65 -12.38 -8.88 -13.96
C PHE A 65 -11.62 -8.57 -15.24
N SER A 66 -11.80 -9.36 -16.31
CA SER A 66 -11.13 -9.11 -17.59
C SER A 66 -11.49 -7.75 -18.23
N GLN A 67 -12.67 -7.21 -17.90
CA GLN A 67 -13.16 -5.91 -18.37
C GLN A 67 -12.65 -4.72 -17.53
N GLY A 68 -11.84 -4.95 -16.50
CA GLY A 68 -11.25 -3.90 -15.66
C GLY A 68 -11.93 -3.70 -14.30
N MET A 69 -12.81 -4.60 -13.89
CA MET A 69 -13.35 -4.57 -12.54
C MET A 69 -12.30 -5.08 -11.54
N THR A 70 -11.86 -4.22 -10.64
CA THR A 70 -10.84 -4.57 -9.63
C THR A 70 -11.47 -5.34 -8.47
N LEU A 71 -10.66 -6.12 -7.75
CA LEU A 71 -11.13 -6.83 -6.56
C LEU A 71 -11.73 -5.87 -5.52
N MET A 72 -11.13 -4.69 -5.33
CA MET A 72 -11.68 -3.69 -4.43
C MET A 72 -13.04 -3.15 -4.88
N ASN A 73 -13.24 -2.90 -6.18
CA ASN A 73 -14.53 -2.45 -6.71
C ASN A 73 -15.62 -3.52 -6.55
N GLU A 74 -15.26 -4.81 -6.60
CA GLU A 74 -16.19 -5.92 -6.36
C GLU A 74 -16.43 -6.21 -4.86
N GLY A 75 -15.86 -5.41 -3.96
CA GLY A 75 -15.92 -5.67 -2.52
C GLY A 75 -15.08 -6.86 -2.06
N ILE A 76 -14.24 -7.41 -2.93
CA ILE A 76 -13.31 -8.52 -2.70
C ILE A 76 -11.99 -7.97 -2.16
N PHE A 77 -12.08 -7.11 -1.15
CA PHE A 77 -10.94 -6.59 -0.39
C PHE A 77 -11.29 -6.48 1.10
N PRO A 78 -11.70 -7.60 1.75
CA PRO A 78 -12.14 -7.54 3.13
C PRO A 78 -10.97 -7.24 4.07
N LEU A 79 -11.17 -6.33 5.02
CA LEU A 79 -10.25 -6.13 6.15
C LEU A 79 -10.96 -6.62 7.41
N ALA A 80 -10.23 -7.14 8.40
CA ALA A 80 -10.88 -7.50 9.65
C ALA A 80 -11.37 -6.24 10.38
N PRO A 81 -12.47 -6.33 11.15
CA PRO A 81 -13.08 -5.18 11.81
C PRO A 81 -12.10 -4.34 12.65
N ASP A 82 -11.16 -4.99 13.33
CA ASP A 82 -10.19 -4.38 14.24
C ASP A 82 -8.87 -3.95 13.56
N SER A 83 -8.70 -4.23 12.26
CA SER A 83 -7.44 -3.96 11.52
C SER A 83 -7.07 -2.47 11.55
N MET A 84 -8.08 -1.58 11.47
CA MET A 84 -7.86 -0.13 11.47
C MET A 84 -7.35 0.38 12.81
N GLU A 85 -7.87 -0.16 13.91
CA GLU A 85 -7.43 0.19 15.27
C GLU A 85 -6.00 -0.26 15.51
N LYS A 86 -5.67 -1.48 15.07
CA LYS A 86 -4.33 -2.06 15.19
C LYS A 86 -3.29 -1.25 14.40
N VAL A 87 -3.60 -0.89 13.15
CA VAL A 87 -2.76 0.04 12.37
C VAL A 87 -2.57 1.36 13.10
N ARG A 88 -3.67 1.98 13.56
CA ARG A 88 -3.64 3.28 14.23
C ARG A 88 -2.68 3.24 15.42
N ASP A 89 -2.85 2.25 16.30
CA ASP A 89 -2.09 2.21 17.54
C ASP A 89 -0.64 1.76 17.34
N ARG A 90 -0.35 0.95 16.31
CA ARG A 90 1.01 0.50 15.99
C ARG A 90 1.81 1.53 15.20
N MET A 91 1.24 2.08 14.13
CA MET A 91 1.98 2.88 13.16
C MET A 91 2.07 4.37 13.54
N ILE A 92 1.07 4.96 14.18
CA ILE A 92 1.09 6.39 14.54
C ILE A 92 2.29 6.77 15.44
N PRO A 93 2.65 6.00 16.49
CA PRO A 93 3.82 6.30 17.31
C PRO A 93 5.13 6.25 16.50
N VAL A 94 5.27 5.27 15.61
CA VAL A 94 6.45 5.12 14.75
C VAL A 94 6.56 6.28 13.78
N LEU A 95 5.46 6.68 13.14
CA LEU A 95 5.43 7.84 12.25
C LEU A 95 5.74 9.15 12.98
N SER A 96 5.22 9.34 14.20
CA SER A 96 5.51 10.54 15.00
C SER A 96 7.00 10.66 15.32
N LYS A 97 7.64 9.53 15.67
CA LYS A 97 9.08 9.48 15.97
C LYS A 97 9.94 9.63 14.71
N ALA A 98 9.51 9.06 13.59
CA ALA A 98 10.23 9.13 12.32
C ALA A 98 10.12 10.53 11.69
N PHE A 99 8.94 11.15 11.77
CA PHE A 99 8.65 12.45 11.17
C PHE A 99 8.12 13.43 12.23
N PRO A 100 9.02 14.05 13.04
CA PRO A 100 8.60 14.95 14.11
C PRO A 100 7.68 16.08 13.64
N LYS A 101 7.88 16.61 12.43
CA LYS A 101 7.02 17.64 11.82
C LYS A 101 5.55 17.21 11.66
N PHE A 102 5.28 15.91 11.52
CA PHE A 102 3.93 15.37 11.40
C PHE A 102 3.30 15.01 12.74
N SER A 103 4.03 15.10 13.86
CA SER A 103 3.52 14.75 15.20
C SER A 103 2.24 15.49 15.60
N PRO A 104 2.07 16.81 15.32
CA PRO A 104 0.81 17.50 15.63
C PRO A 104 -0.39 16.89 14.89
N VAL A 105 -0.24 16.66 13.58
CA VAL A 105 -1.28 16.09 12.72
C VAL A 105 -1.59 14.64 13.12
N LEU A 106 -0.56 13.83 13.37
CA LEU A 106 -0.70 12.44 13.82
C LEU A 106 -1.43 12.32 15.16
N ARG A 107 -1.22 13.29 16.08
CA ARG A 107 -1.94 13.35 17.36
C ARG A 107 -3.42 13.67 17.15
N LYS A 108 -3.73 14.67 16.31
CA LYS A 108 -5.11 15.04 15.95
C LYS A 108 -5.82 13.87 15.26
N LEU A 109 -5.17 13.25 14.28
CA LEU A 109 -5.68 12.08 13.58
C LEU A 109 -5.97 10.92 14.55
N LYS A 110 -5.04 10.58 15.45
CA LYS A 110 -5.26 9.53 16.46
C LYS A 110 -6.47 9.82 17.34
N ALA A 111 -6.66 11.06 17.77
CA ALA A 111 -7.80 11.46 18.58
C ALA A 111 -9.11 11.41 17.79
N ALA A 112 -9.13 11.90 16.56
CA ALA A 112 -10.28 11.88 15.68
C ALA A 112 -10.74 10.44 15.35
N LEU A 113 -9.78 9.54 15.07
CA LEU A 113 -10.04 8.12 14.87
C LEU A 113 -10.62 7.45 16.12
N LYS A 114 -10.16 7.82 17.33
CA LYS A 114 -10.71 7.27 18.58
C LYS A 114 -12.13 7.77 18.89
N LYS A 115 -12.46 8.98 18.45
CA LYS A 115 -13.77 9.60 18.64
C LYS A 115 -14.74 9.30 17.48
N ASN A 116 -14.37 8.45 16.53
CA ASN A 116 -15.12 8.16 15.31
C ASN A 116 -15.47 9.42 14.49
N GLN A 117 -14.66 10.48 14.61
CA GLN A 117 -14.81 11.72 13.83
C GLN A 117 -14.20 11.60 12.43
N VAL A 118 -13.23 10.68 12.29
CA VAL A 118 -12.63 10.28 11.01
C VAL A 118 -12.73 8.77 10.94
N ASP A 119 -13.15 8.25 9.79
CA ASP A 119 -13.16 6.82 9.51
C ASP A 119 -12.00 6.46 8.57
N LEU A 120 -11.04 5.67 9.08
CA LEU A 120 -9.84 5.30 8.32
C LEU A 120 -10.18 4.45 7.10
N LYS A 121 -11.27 3.66 7.16
CA LYS A 121 -11.73 2.85 6.02
C LYS A 121 -12.24 3.75 4.89
N SER A 122 -13.11 4.71 5.20
CA SER A 122 -13.58 5.71 4.24
C SER A 122 -12.42 6.52 3.63
N CYS A 123 -11.42 6.90 4.44
CA CYS A 123 -10.22 7.56 3.91
C CYS A 123 -9.45 6.66 2.93
N MET A 124 -9.30 5.37 3.23
CA MET A 124 -8.66 4.40 2.33
C MET A 124 -9.42 4.26 1.01
N GLU A 125 -10.74 4.07 1.07
CA GLU A 125 -11.60 3.97 -0.12
C GLU A 125 -11.53 5.25 -0.96
N SER A 126 -11.49 6.41 -0.31
CA SER A 126 -11.36 7.71 -0.98
C SER A 126 -10.04 7.86 -1.72
N MET A 127 -8.93 7.35 -1.15
CA MET A 127 -7.63 7.34 -1.84
C MET A 127 -7.61 6.44 -3.07
N VAL A 128 -8.41 5.37 -3.08
CA VAL A 128 -8.47 4.44 -4.20
C VAL A 128 -9.38 4.94 -5.32
N HIS A 129 -10.55 5.46 -4.96
CA HIS A 129 -11.55 5.95 -5.91
C HIS A 129 -11.33 7.41 -6.32
N ASN A 130 -10.18 7.99 -5.96
CA ASN A 130 -9.81 9.37 -6.23
C ASN A 130 -10.87 10.41 -5.80
N ARG A 131 -11.51 10.18 -4.64
CA ARG A 131 -12.51 11.09 -4.05
C ARG A 131 -11.80 12.19 -3.27
N GLU A 132 -11.33 13.21 -3.96
CA GLU A 132 -10.47 14.24 -3.39
C GLU A 132 -11.17 15.11 -2.33
N GLU A 133 -12.51 15.20 -2.38
CA GLU A 133 -13.31 16.02 -1.47
C GLU A 133 -13.21 15.51 -0.03
N ILE A 134 -13.33 14.19 0.17
CA ILE A 134 -13.27 13.57 1.50
C ILE A 134 -11.89 13.78 2.14
N ILE A 135 -10.83 13.62 1.34
CA ILE A 135 -9.47 13.85 1.80
C ILE A 135 -9.25 15.32 2.14
N SER A 136 -9.75 16.24 1.32
CA SER A 136 -9.61 17.68 1.54
C SER A 136 -10.37 18.14 2.79
N GLN A 137 -11.59 17.64 2.99
CA GLN A 137 -12.38 17.92 4.19
C GLN A 137 -11.70 17.39 5.45
N THR A 138 -11.20 16.15 5.40
CA THR A 138 -10.47 15.53 6.52
C THR A 138 -9.18 16.29 6.82
N ALA A 139 -8.45 16.75 5.79
CA ALA A 139 -7.23 17.54 5.95
C ALA A 139 -7.52 18.88 6.64
N SER A 140 -8.59 19.57 6.22
CA SER A 140 -9.06 20.80 6.85
C SER A 140 -9.42 20.59 8.33
N GLN A 141 -10.19 19.54 8.65
CA GLN A 141 -10.53 19.19 10.03
C GLN A 141 -9.31 18.91 10.92
N LEU A 142 -8.22 18.41 10.34
CA LEU A 142 -6.97 18.11 11.04
C LEU A 142 -5.97 19.27 11.01
N GLU A 143 -6.33 20.41 10.40
CA GLU A 143 -5.48 21.56 10.13
C GLU A 143 -4.15 21.17 9.46
N THR A 144 -4.26 20.44 8.35
CA THR A 144 -3.13 20.02 7.52
C THR A 144 -3.49 20.16 6.03
N ASP A 145 -2.49 20.07 5.15
CA ASP A 145 -2.73 20.03 3.72
C ASP A 145 -3.08 18.60 3.23
N PRO A 146 -3.80 18.46 2.11
CA PRO A 146 -4.19 17.16 1.58
C PRO A 146 -3.02 16.24 1.25
N LEU A 147 -1.85 16.76 0.84
CA LEU A 147 -0.69 15.93 0.50
C LEU A 147 -0.07 15.32 1.75
N THR A 148 0.08 16.09 2.82
CA THR A 148 0.54 15.60 4.13
C THR A 148 -0.42 14.52 4.66
N LEU A 149 -1.73 14.73 4.55
CA LEU A 149 -2.71 13.72 4.96
C LEU A 149 -2.60 12.44 4.10
N LYS A 150 -2.57 12.57 2.76
CA LYS A 150 -2.40 11.42 1.84
C LYS A 150 -1.11 10.64 2.15
N PHE A 151 -0.01 11.34 2.46
CA PHE A 151 1.24 10.70 2.88
C PHE A 151 1.08 9.90 4.18
N ILE A 152 0.51 10.51 5.23
CA ILE A 152 0.30 9.86 6.53
C ILE A 152 -0.61 8.63 6.36
N LEU A 153 -1.75 8.78 5.71
CA LEU A 153 -2.70 7.69 5.45
C LEU A 153 -2.04 6.57 4.64
N GLY A 154 -1.26 6.93 3.61
CA GLY A 154 -0.49 5.98 2.82
C GLY A 154 0.46 5.16 3.67
N GLN A 155 1.21 5.78 4.60
CA GLN A 155 2.10 5.03 5.49
C GLN A 155 1.36 4.15 6.51
N LEU A 156 0.20 4.60 7.02
CA LEU A 156 -0.64 3.84 7.94
C LEU A 156 -1.21 2.59 7.28
N LEU A 157 -1.80 2.75 6.10
CA LEU A 157 -2.57 1.70 5.43
C LEU A 157 -1.68 0.66 4.74
N LYS A 158 -0.45 1.03 4.36
CA LYS A 158 0.41 0.19 3.54
C LYS A 158 0.60 -1.27 4.04
N PRO A 159 0.91 -1.55 5.31
CA PRO A 159 1.04 -2.93 5.77
C PRO A 159 -0.25 -3.75 5.61
N LEU A 160 -1.44 -3.14 5.81
CA LEU A 160 -2.72 -3.82 5.59
C LEU A 160 -2.92 -4.17 4.12
N VAL A 161 -2.77 -3.17 3.25
CA VAL A 161 -3.06 -3.36 1.82
C VAL A 161 -2.06 -4.31 1.15
N GLU A 162 -0.79 -4.30 1.59
CA GLU A 162 0.24 -5.24 1.13
C GLU A 162 -0.08 -6.67 1.57
N LYS A 163 -0.46 -6.89 2.84
CA LYS A 163 -0.80 -8.23 3.31
C LYS A 163 -2.08 -8.75 2.66
N ARG A 164 -3.08 -7.89 2.50
CA ARG A 164 -4.34 -8.28 1.84
C ARG A 164 -4.10 -8.61 0.37
N ALA A 165 -3.34 -7.78 -0.35
CA ALA A 165 -3.00 -8.05 -1.75
C ALA A 165 -2.20 -9.35 -1.92
N GLU A 166 -1.32 -9.70 -0.99
CA GLU A 166 -0.64 -10.99 -0.96
C GLU A 166 -1.64 -12.15 -0.83
N SER A 167 -2.61 -12.08 0.10
CA SER A 167 -3.63 -13.13 0.26
C SER A 167 -4.55 -13.29 -0.95
N LEU A 168 -4.69 -12.25 -1.78
CA LEU A 168 -5.54 -12.26 -2.97
C LEU A 168 -4.82 -12.80 -4.22
N ARG A 169 -3.49 -12.99 -4.17
CA ARG A 169 -2.70 -13.45 -5.34
C ARG A 169 -3.21 -14.77 -5.89
N SER A 170 -3.45 -15.75 -5.02
CA SER A 170 -3.90 -17.09 -5.42
C SER A 170 -5.29 -17.09 -6.07
N VAL A 171 -6.12 -16.09 -5.76
CA VAL A 171 -7.48 -15.96 -6.28
C VAL A 171 -7.50 -15.44 -7.72
N ILE A 172 -6.52 -14.62 -8.11
CA ILE A 172 -6.46 -13.99 -9.43
C ILE A 172 -5.33 -14.52 -10.33
N GLN A 173 -4.49 -15.43 -9.83
CA GLN A 173 -3.31 -15.92 -10.58
C GLN A 173 -3.64 -16.54 -11.95
N ASN A 174 -4.84 -17.10 -12.10
CA ASN A 174 -5.30 -17.75 -13.33
C ASN A 174 -6.26 -16.89 -14.15
N LEU A 175 -6.44 -15.61 -13.77
CA LEU A 175 -7.32 -14.68 -14.47
C LEU A 175 -6.54 -13.76 -15.40
N HIS A 176 -7.20 -13.33 -16.46
CA HIS A 176 -6.60 -12.43 -17.44
C HIS A 176 -6.84 -10.97 -17.02
N TRP A 177 -5.76 -10.21 -16.91
CA TRP A 177 -5.79 -8.77 -16.68
C TRP A 177 -4.95 -8.05 -17.73
N LYS A 178 -5.54 -7.07 -18.41
CA LYS A 178 -4.87 -6.29 -19.48
C LYS A 178 -4.85 -4.79 -19.20
N LYS A 179 -5.25 -4.36 -18.00
CA LYS A 179 -5.33 -2.93 -17.64
C LYS A 179 -4.01 -2.41 -17.09
N GLY A 180 -3.76 -1.13 -17.33
CA GLY A 180 -2.55 -0.43 -16.91
C GLY A 180 -2.52 -0.10 -15.41
N TYR A 181 -3.64 -0.26 -14.71
CA TYR A 181 -3.77 -0.12 -13.26
C TYR A 181 -3.90 -1.47 -12.54
N CYS A 182 -3.73 -1.44 -11.21
CA CYS A 182 -3.66 -2.63 -10.39
C CYS A 182 -4.98 -3.44 -10.39
N PRO A 183 -4.97 -4.77 -10.63
CA PRO A 183 -6.17 -5.62 -10.57
C PRO A 183 -6.78 -5.72 -9.17
N VAL A 184 -5.97 -5.48 -8.12
CA VAL A 184 -6.42 -5.62 -6.74
C VAL A 184 -7.12 -4.37 -6.25
N CYS A 185 -6.46 -3.21 -6.35
CA CYS A 185 -6.94 -1.97 -5.74
C CYS A 185 -7.13 -0.81 -6.73
N GLY A 186 -6.95 -1.01 -8.03
CA GLY A 186 -7.17 0.05 -9.03
C GLY A 186 -6.13 1.18 -9.08
N SER A 187 -5.16 1.22 -8.18
CA SER A 187 -4.12 2.26 -8.21
C SER A 187 -3.14 2.06 -9.38
N PHE A 188 -2.60 3.17 -9.89
CA PHE A 188 -1.56 3.16 -10.91
C PHE A 188 -0.22 2.61 -10.39
N PRO A 189 0.65 2.12 -11.29
CA PRO A 189 1.95 1.60 -10.91
C PRO A 189 2.91 2.71 -10.45
N VAL A 190 3.74 2.40 -9.45
CA VAL A 190 4.85 3.26 -9.01
C VAL A 190 6.16 2.89 -9.70
N LEU A 191 6.28 1.63 -10.16
CA LEU A 191 7.46 1.13 -10.83
C LEU A 191 7.07 0.16 -11.95
N SER A 192 7.82 0.21 -13.05
CA SER A 192 7.80 -0.76 -14.14
C SER A 192 9.17 -1.38 -14.26
N TYR A 193 9.26 -2.71 -14.39
CA TYR A 193 10.53 -3.41 -14.51
C TYR A 193 10.41 -4.61 -15.46
N LEU A 194 11.55 -5.07 -15.99
CA LEU A 194 11.63 -6.25 -16.86
C LEU A 194 12.14 -7.45 -16.07
N LYS A 195 11.57 -8.63 -16.31
CA LYS A 195 11.91 -9.88 -15.61
C LYS A 195 11.94 -11.06 -16.58
N GLY A 196 12.86 -11.99 -16.33
CA GLY A 196 13.05 -13.20 -17.13
C GLY A 196 13.82 -12.95 -18.43
N GLU A 197 14.22 -14.03 -19.10
CA GLU A 197 15.03 -13.99 -20.33
C GLU A 197 14.31 -13.24 -21.47
N GLU A 198 13.00 -13.48 -21.60
CA GLU A 198 12.14 -12.82 -22.60
C GLU A 198 11.79 -11.35 -22.27
N GLY A 199 12.34 -10.79 -21.18
CA GLY A 199 12.14 -9.38 -20.82
C GLY A 199 10.68 -9.02 -20.60
N GLN A 200 9.92 -9.87 -19.90
CA GLN A 200 8.51 -9.62 -19.62
C GLN A 200 8.36 -8.38 -18.75
N ARG A 201 7.44 -7.48 -19.11
CA ARG A 201 7.17 -6.27 -18.34
C ARG A 201 6.24 -6.56 -17.15
N TRP A 202 6.68 -6.14 -15.98
CA TRP A 202 5.95 -6.19 -14.73
C TRP A 202 5.77 -4.79 -14.16
N LEU A 203 4.61 -4.57 -13.57
CA LEU A 203 4.25 -3.33 -12.90
C LEU A 203 4.12 -3.59 -11.40
N ILE A 204 4.52 -2.62 -10.57
CA ILE A 204 4.36 -2.65 -9.11
C ILE A 204 3.35 -1.59 -8.70
N CYS A 205 2.30 -1.99 -7.98
CA CYS A 205 1.25 -1.08 -7.53
C CYS A 205 1.79 -0.05 -6.54
N GLY A 206 1.46 1.23 -6.73
CA GLY A 206 1.86 2.30 -5.82
C GLY A 206 1.22 2.21 -4.42
N LEU A 207 0.05 1.57 -4.31
CA LEU A 207 -0.67 1.43 -3.05
C LEU A 207 -0.38 0.08 -2.38
N CYS A 208 -0.87 -1.01 -2.96
CA CYS A 208 -0.83 -2.34 -2.34
C CYS A 208 0.41 -3.18 -2.69
N SER A 209 1.29 -2.68 -3.55
CA SER A 209 2.49 -3.39 -4.03
C SER A 209 2.23 -4.77 -4.65
N HIS A 210 0.99 -5.02 -5.11
CA HIS A 210 0.74 -6.13 -6.01
C HIS A 210 1.52 -5.95 -7.31
N GLU A 211 2.02 -7.05 -7.85
CA GLU A 211 2.79 -7.09 -9.08
C GLU A 211 1.98 -7.79 -10.16
N TRP A 212 1.87 -7.20 -11.34
CA TRP A 212 1.14 -7.80 -12.45
C TRP A 212 1.87 -7.59 -13.77
N ARG A 213 1.58 -8.46 -14.73
CA ARG A 213 2.09 -8.35 -16.10
C ARG A 213 1.33 -7.30 -16.88
N PHE A 214 2.04 -6.58 -17.73
CA PHE A 214 1.44 -5.60 -18.64
C PHE A 214 2.16 -5.61 -20.00
N MET A 215 1.47 -5.17 -21.06
CA MET A 215 2.06 -5.17 -22.40
C MET A 215 3.26 -4.22 -22.48
N ARG A 216 4.30 -4.65 -23.20
CA ARG A 216 5.57 -3.92 -23.26
C ARG A 216 5.46 -2.64 -24.09
N THR A 217 4.62 -2.67 -25.12
CA THR A 217 4.41 -1.59 -26.10
C THR A 217 3.36 -0.57 -25.68
N GLN A 218 2.60 -0.83 -24.60
CA GLN A 218 1.54 0.06 -24.14
C GLN A 218 2.00 1.01 -23.04
N CYS A 219 1.47 2.22 -23.03
CA CYS A 219 1.55 3.12 -21.88
C CYS A 219 0.56 2.65 -20.79
N PRO A 220 0.98 2.39 -19.54
CA PRO A 220 0.09 1.94 -18.48
C PRO A 220 -0.89 3.03 -17.99
N PHE A 221 -0.70 4.28 -18.38
CA PHE A 221 -1.58 5.40 -17.98
C PHE A 221 -2.71 5.63 -18.96
N CYS A 222 -2.43 5.67 -20.27
CA CYS A 222 -3.44 5.89 -21.30
C CYS A 222 -3.88 4.62 -22.02
N GLU A 223 -3.23 3.47 -21.77
CA GLU A 223 -3.48 2.18 -22.43
C GLU A 223 -3.31 2.19 -23.96
N ASN A 224 -2.75 3.27 -24.52
CA ASN A 224 -2.44 3.39 -25.94
C ASN A 224 -1.05 2.84 -26.27
N GLU A 225 -0.88 2.41 -27.51
CA GLU A 225 0.39 1.95 -28.11
C GLU A 225 1.14 3.07 -28.83
N ASP A 226 0.44 4.17 -29.13
CA ASP A 226 1.01 5.34 -29.82
C ASP A 226 1.81 6.20 -28.83
N SER A 227 3.09 6.40 -29.16
CA SER A 227 4.05 7.22 -28.40
C SER A 227 4.00 8.68 -28.81
#